data_AF-A0A7W8NBF0-F1
#
_entry.id   AF-A0A7W8NBF0-F1
#
_cell.length_a   1.000
_cell.length_b   1.000
_cell.length_c   1.000
_cell.angle_alpha   90.00
_cell.angle_beta   90.00
_cell.angle_gamma   90.00
#
_symmetry.space_group_name_H-M   'P 1'
#
loop_
_entity.id
_entity.type
_entity.pdbx_description
1 polymer ?
#
loop_
_entity_poly.entity_id
_entity_poly.type
_entity_poly.pdbx_seq_one_letter_code
_entity_poly.pdbx_strand_id
1 'polypeptide(L)'
;MTQLPTLTDEAMLDQLQKAAFGYFLETVNPDNGLVADTSRENSPVSIAVVGFALSCYPIAVERGWMKRADAIKLSVAALRFFRDSDQSGAPDATGYKGFYYHFLDMKKGTRVWQSELSMIDTALLIAGALTAGQYFTADTAEETELRDLVDFLYRRVDWLWSQDGGGTIRQGWKPESGFLHYGWEGYSEAIVLYAMAMGSPTHPIKADCYTAWTATYQWENLYGHDYLYAGPLFVHQFSHAWVDLRGIRDPFMREKNSDYFENSRAAVYIQRRYTQLNPHEFVGYDENCWGLSACDGPTDDQADTVSPDHRLFGYAGRGVPYGPDDGTLSAPAVLASLPFAPELVMEAMRNMLMRYPQMMVDNRLASSFNPSVPVDGQPWISNGYYGLDQGIVVMMIENHRSGLIWQLMRSNPYIGDGLRQAGFEGGWLQPSAPEGAH
;
A
#
# COMPACT_ATOMS: atom_id res chain seq x y z
N MET A 1 18.99 20.31 -14.75
CA MET A 1 17.67 19.97 -15.31
C MET A 1 17.64 18.46 -15.50
N THR A 2 16.74 17.78 -14.78
CA THR A 2 16.51 16.34 -14.97
C THR A 2 16.05 16.10 -16.41
N GLN A 3 16.72 15.22 -17.15
CA GLN A 3 16.29 14.85 -18.50
C GLN A 3 15.05 13.94 -18.50
N LEU A 4 14.58 13.51 -17.32
CA LEU A 4 13.43 12.61 -17.14
C LEU A 4 12.20 13.00 -17.98
N PRO A 5 11.70 14.26 -17.95
CA PRO A 5 10.52 14.66 -18.72
C PRO A 5 10.65 14.54 -20.24
N THR A 6 11.87 14.40 -20.76
CA THR A 6 12.16 14.25 -22.19
C THR A 6 12.34 12.80 -22.63
N LEU A 7 12.42 11.86 -21.68
CA LEU A 7 12.52 10.42 -21.98
C LEU A 7 11.20 9.88 -22.53
N THR A 8 11.24 8.75 -23.23
CA THR A 8 10.04 7.94 -23.52
C THR A 8 9.38 7.50 -22.22
N ASP A 9 8.07 7.20 -22.23
CA ASP A 9 7.34 6.75 -21.02
C ASP A 9 8.04 5.58 -20.34
N GLU A 10 8.44 4.55 -21.09
CA GLU A 10 9.11 3.37 -20.54
C GLU A 10 10.47 3.69 -19.88
N ALA A 11 11.27 4.55 -20.49
CA ALA A 11 12.56 4.94 -19.91
C ALA A 11 12.39 5.81 -18.65
N MET A 12 11.36 6.66 -18.60
CA MET A 12 10.99 7.40 -17.39
C MET A 12 10.57 6.44 -16.27
N LEU A 13 9.65 5.51 -16.57
CA LEU A 13 9.17 4.51 -15.62
C LEU A 13 10.29 3.61 -15.11
N ASP A 14 11.24 3.20 -15.97
CA ASP A 14 12.38 2.38 -15.54
C ASP A 14 13.27 3.08 -14.52
N GLN A 15 13.58 4.36 -14.75
CA GLN A 15 14.37 5.16 -13.79
C GLN A 15 13.63 5.37 -12.47
N LEU A 16 12.35 5.74 -12.52
CA LEU A 16 11.53 5.97 -11.33
C LEU A 16 11.36 4.68 -10.51
N GLN A 17 11.04 3.56 -11.17
CA GLN A 17 10.84 2.27 -10.53
C GLN A 17 12.14 1.77 -9.87
N LYS A 18 13.27 1.84 -10.58
CA LYS A 18 14.57 1.41 -10.04
C LYS A 18 15.04 2.29 -8.88
N ALA A 19 14.86 3.61 -8.98
CA ALA A 19 15.21 4.53 -7.90
C ALA A 19 14.35 4.31 -6.65
N ALA A 20 13.05 4.03 -6.82
CA ALA A 20 12.16 3.66 -5.74
C ALA A 20 12.59 2.34 -5.08
N PHE A 21 12.95 1.32 -5.86
CA PHE A 21 13.49 0.07 -5.29
C PHE A 21 14.77 0.28 -4.47
N GLY A 22 15.63 1.22 -4.88
CA GLY A 22 16.85 1.58 -4.16
C GLY A 22 16.62 1.94 -2.69
N TYR A 23 15.43 2.46 -2.34
CA TYR A 23 15.05 2.73 -0.95
C TYR A 23 15.23 1.49 -0.07
N PHE A 24 14.72 0.34 -0.50
CA PHE A 24 14.77 -0.90 0.28
C PHE A 24 16.20 -1.41 0.50
N LEU A 25 17.12 -1.13 -0.43
CA LEU A 25 18.53 -1.50 -0.26
C LEU A 25 19.25 -0.59 0.73
N GLU A 26 18.84 0.68 0.81
CA GLU A 26 19.43 1.68 1.69
C GLU A 26 18.91 1.60 3.13
N THR A 27 17.65 1.17 3.31
CA THR A 27 16.96 1.21 4.60
C THR A 27 16.74 -0.16 5.25
N VAL A 28 17.16 -1.25 4.61
CA VAL A 28 17.12 -2.60 5.20
C VAL A 28 18.25 -2.82 6.21
N ASN A 29 17.93 -3.45 7.34
CA ASN A 29 18.92 -4.01 8.23
C ASN A 29 19.33 -5.40 7.70
N PRO A 30 20.59 -5.59 7.25
CA PRO A 30 21.02 -6.83 6.59
C PRO A 30 21.07 -8.04 7.53
N ASP A 31 21.07 -7.83 8.86
CA ASP A 31 21.17 -8.90 9.85
C ASP A 31 19.82 -9.57 10.12
N ASN A 32 18.72 -8.81 10.08
CA ASN A 32 17.37 -9.30 10.37
C ASN A 32 16.34 -9.06 9.26
N GLY A 33 16.73 -8.43 8.15
CA GLY A 33 15.86 -8.17 6.99
C GLY A 33 14.75 -7.15 7.24
N LEU A 34 14.69 -6.50 8.41
CA LEU A 34 13.72 -5.45 8.70
C LEU A 34 14.04 -4.18 7.92
N VAL A 35 13.01 -3.39 7.62
CA VAL A 35 13.13 -2.19 6.78
C VAL A 35 12.56 -0.99 7.53
N ALA A 36 13.30 0.11 7.53
CA ALA A 36 12.84 1.35 8.17
C ALA A 36 11.59 1.92 7.48
N ASP A 37 10.75 2.62 8.23
CA ASP A 37 9.54 3.28 7.73
C ASP A 37 9.85 4.47 6.80
N THR A 38 10.88 5.24 7.15
CA THR A 38 11.33 6.42 6.41
C THR A 38 12.84 6.42 6.25
N SER A 39 13.36 7.18 5.29
CA SER A 39 14.80 7.42 5.14
C SER A 39 15.35 8.44 6.15
N ARG A 40 14.53 8.95 7.08
CA ARG A 40 14.97 9.91 8.11
C ARG A 40 15.83 9.19 9.15
N GLU A 41 16.74 9.95 9.76
CA GLU A 41 17.62 9.39 10.80
C GLU A 41 16.80 8.79 11.96
N ASN A 42 17.23 7.63 12.46
CA ASN A 42 16.58 6.92 13.56
C ASN A 42 15.12 6.51 13.30
N SER A 43 14.71 6.36 12.04
CA SER A 43 13.41 5.83 11.70
C SER A 43 13.23 4.39 12.24
N PRO A 44 12.10 4.07 12.87
CA PRO A 44 11.81 2.69 13.27
C PRO A 44 11.45 1.85 12.05
N VAL A 45 11.28 0.55 12.28
CA VAL A 45 10.70 -0.39 11.31
C VAL A 45 9.22 -0.11 11.19
N SER A 46 8.69 -0.12 9.97
CA SER A 46 7.27 -0.35 9.73
C SER A 46 7.08 -1.77 9.20
N ILE A 47 6.25 -2.58 9.84
CA ILE A 47 6.02 -3.97 9.42
C ILE A 47 5.36 -4.03 8.04
N ALA A 48 4.51 -3.05 7.69
CA ALA A 48 3.92 -2.95 6.37
C ALA A 48 5.00 -2.71 5.32
N VAL A 49 5.97 -1.82 5.58
CA VAL A 49 7.10 -1.57 4.67
C VAL A 49 7.92 -2.84 4.43
N VAL A 50 8.08 -3.71 5.44
CA VAL A 50 8.71 -5.02 5.23
C VAL A 50 7.89 -5.88 4.27
N GLY A 51 6.55 -5.87 4.36
CA GLY A 51 5.66 -6.51 3.38
C GLY A 51 5.83 -5.99 1.96
N PHE A 52 5.91 -4.68 1.79
CA PHE A 52 6.21 -4.07 0.49
C PHE A 52 7.60 -4.49 -0.02
N ALA A 53 8.63 -4.53 0.84
CA ALA A 53 9.98 -4.96 0.46
C ALA A 53 9.99 -6.41 -0.03
N LEU A 54 9.36 -7.34 0.71
CA LEU A 54 9.21 -8.75 0.33
C LEU A 54 8.50 -8.91 -1.02
N SER A 55 7.54 -8.04 -1.32
CA SER A 55 6.84 -8.00 -2.61
C SER A 55 7.70 -7.44 -3.75
N CYS A 56 8.60 -6.50 -3.44
CA CYS A 56 9.48 -5.86 -4.41
C CYS A 56 10.69 -6.73 -4.78
N TYR A 57 11.12 -7.67 -3.93
CA TYR A 57 12.27 -8.52 -4.23
C TYR A 57 12.10 -9.40 -5.48
N PRO A 58 10.96 -10.09 -5.71
CA PRO A 58 10.69 -10.74 -6.99
C PRO A 58 10.85 -9.82 -8.20
N ILE A 59 10.33 -8.59 -8.12
CA ILE A 59 10.43 -7.58 -9.17
C ILE A 59 11.89 -7.25 -9.45
N ALA A 60 12.67 -7.00 -8.40
CA ALA A 60 14.09 -6.68 -8.51
C ALA A 60 14.94 -7.81 -9.10
N VAL A 61 14.55 -9.07 -8.86
CA VAL A 61 15.20 -10.23 -9.49
C VAL A 61 14.88 -10.29 -10.98
N GLU A 62 13.60 -10.19 -11.37
CA GLU A 62 13.18 -10.20 -12.78
C GLU A 62 13.76 -9.02 -13.57
N ARG A 63 13.91 -7.86 -12.93
CA ARG A 63 14.51 -6.66 -13.52
C ARG A 63 16.05 -6.65 -13.47
N GLY A 64 16.68 -7.64 -12.84
CA GLY A 64 18.14 -7.75 -12.73
C GLY A 64 18.78 -6.69 -11.82
N TRP A 65 18.02 -6.07 -10.92
CA TRP A 65 18.53 -5.10 -9.93
C TRP A 65 19.11 -5.78 -8.70
N MET A 66 18.67 -6.98 -8.39
CA MET A 66 19.11 -7.78 -7.25
C MET A 66 19.30 -9.24 -7.68
N LYS A 67 20.33 -9.91 -7.14
CA LYS A 67 20.49 -11.35 -7.39
C LYS A 67 19.44 -12.13 -6.60
N ARG A 68 18.94 -13.21 -7.18
CA ARG A 68 17.97 -14.11 -6.53
C ARG A 68 18.43 -14.56 -5.13
N ALA A 69 19.70 -14.92 -4.99
CA ALA A 69 20.27 -15.36 -3.71
C ALA A 69 20.25 -14.26 -2.63
N ASP A 70 20.49 -13.00 -3.00
CA ASP A 70 20.47 -11.87 -2.06
C ASP A 70 19.03 -11.57 -1.61
N ALA A 71 18.08 -11.64 -2.55
CA ALA A 71 16.66 -11.51 -2.27
C ALA A 71 16.14 -12.59 -1.30
N ILE A 72 16.51 -13.86 -1.52
CA ILE A 72 16.15 -14.98 -0.62
C ILE A 72 16.76 -14.76 0.76
N LYS A 73 18.03 -14.36 0.83
CA LYS A 73 18.72 -14.13 2.10
C LYS A 73 18.00 -13.08 2.95
N LEU A 74 17.65 -11.93 2.38
CA LEU A 74 16.91 -10.87 3.09
C LEU A 74 15.51 -11.33 3.48
N SER A 75 14.82 -12.04 2.58
CA SER A 75 13.47 -12.56 2.84
C SER A 75 13.46 -13.55 4.00
N VAL A 76 14.35 -14.54 3.99
CA VAL A 76 14.48 -15.53 5.06
C VAL A 76 14.89 -14.87 6.38
N ALA A 77 15.78 -13.88 6.37
CA ALA A 77 16.15 -13.15 7.59
C ALA A 77 14.94 -12.46 8.23
N ALA A 78 14.14 -11.72 7.45
CA ALA A 78 12.92 -11.06 7.92
C ALA A 78 11.89 -12.06 8.46
N LEU A 79 11.62 -13.13 7.72
CA LEU A 79 10.61 -14.12 8.11
C LEU A 79 11.04 -14.92 9.34
N ARG A 80 12.34 -15.26 9.48
CA ARG A 80 12.89 -15.85 10.71
C ARG A 80 12.72 -14.92 11.90
N PHE A 81 13.03 -13.63 11.75
CA PHE A 81 12.83 -12.64 12.80
C PHE A 81 11.39 -12.66 13.30
N PHE A 82 10.39 -12.58 12.40
CA PHE A 82 8.98 -12.59 12.81
C PHE A 82 8.55 -13.94 13.42
N ARG A 83 9.01 -15.07 12.88
CA ARG A 83 8.73 -16.41 13.44
C ARG A 83 9.20 -16.49 14.90
N ASP A 84 10.45 -16.11 15.14
CA ASP A 84 11.14 -16.27 16.42
C ASP A 84 10.87 -15.12 17.41
N SER A 85 10.15 -14.08 16.96
CA SER A 85 9.87 -12.88 17.75
C SER A 85 9.02 -13.12 19.00
N ASP A 86 9.12 -12.21 19.97
CA ASP A 86 8.30 -12.25 21.17
C ASP A 86 6.83 -11.97 20.84
N GLN A 87 5.98 -12.94 21.15
CA GLN A 87 4.54 -12.94 20.91
C GLN A 87 3.72 -13.05 22.20
N SER A 88 4.34 -12.68 23.33
CA SER A 88 3.74 -12.67 24.66
C SER A 88 2.62 -11.65 24.82
N GLY A 89 2.59 -10.60 23.99
CA GLY A 89 1.69 -9.46 24.14
C GLY A 89 2.09 -8.48 25.25
N ALA A 90 3.32 -8.58 25.78
CA ALA A 90 3.88 -7.58 26.68
C ALA A 90 4.01 -6.20 26.00
N PRO A 91 4.08 -5.10 26.77
CA PRO A 91 4.23 -3.74 26.21
C PRO A 91 5.44 -3.54 25.29
N ASP A 92 6.51 -4.32 25.45
CA ASP A 92 7.73 -4.30 24.65
C ASP A 92 7.88 -5.51 23.71
N ALA A 93 6.88 -6.41 23.67
CA ALA A 93 6.87 -7.55 22.75
C ALA A 93 6.87 -7.08 21.28
N THR A 94 7.22 -7.98 20.37
CA THR A 94 7.15 -7.74 18.92
C THR A 94 5.72 -7.88 18.40
N GLY A 95 4.92 -8.73 19.03
CA GLY A 95 3.52 -8.86 18.71
C GLY A 95 2.72 -9.72 19.67
N TYR A 96 1.54 -10.14 19.23
CA TYR A 96 0.61 -10.95 20.01
C TYR A 96 -0.39 -11.62 19.06
N LYS A 97 -0.78 -12.87 19.35
CA LYS A 97 -1.82 -13.59 18.56
C LYS A 97 -1.49 -13.72 17.07
N GLY A 98 -0.20 -13.70 16.72
CA GLY A 98 0.28 -13.72 15.34
C GLY A 98 0.21 -12.36 14.64
N PHE A 99 -0.36 -11.33 15.27
CA PHE A 99 -0.26 -9.94 14.83
C PHE A 99 1.02 -9.30 15.34
N TYR A 100 1.45 -8.23 14.68
CA TYR A 100 2.66 -7.49 15.03
C TYR A 100 2.35 -6.01 15.26
N TYR A 101 3.15 -5.36 16.11
CA TYR A 101 3.02 -3.92 16.31
C TYR A 101 3.45 -3.17 15.06
N HIS A 102 2.71 -2.11 14.72
CA HIS A 102 2.95 -1.26 13.55
C HIS A 102 4.44 -0.86 13.45
N PHE A 103 4.98 -0.31 14.55
CA PHE A 103 6.37 0.14 14.60
C PHE A 103 7.21 -0.66 15.59
N LEU A 104 8.40 -1.07 15.14
CA LEU A 104 9.38 -1.82 15.92
C LEU A 104 10.76 -1.15 15.91
N ASP A 105 11.55 -1.37 16.96
CA ASP A 105 12.96 -1.01 16.99
C ASP A 105 13.75 -1.84 15.96
N MET A 106 14.58 -1.16 15.16
CA MET A 106 15.31 -1.75 14.02
C MET A 106 16.23 -2.92 14.39
N LYS A 107 16.73 -2.96 15.62
CA LYS A 107 17.69 -3.97 16.09
C LYS A 107 17.05 -4.96 17.04
N LYS A 108 16.30 -4.45 18.02
CA LYS A 108 15.73 -5.24 19.10
C LYS A 108 14.41 -5.89 18.72
N GLY A 109 13.67 -5.32 17.77
CA GLY A 109 12.35 -5.82 17.40
C GLY A 109 11.26 -5.55 18.43
N THR A 110 11.52 -4.67 19.42
CA THR A 110 10.56 -4.30 20.45
C THR A 110 9.64 -3.19 19.95
N ARG A 111 8.37 -3.18 20.35
CA ARG A 111 7.41 -2.12 20.06
C ARG A 111 7.98 -0.72 20.35
N VAL A 112 7.73 0.25 19.47
CA VAL A 112 8.07 1.67 19.69
C VAL A 112 6.85 2.57 19.56
N TRP A 113 6.99 3.82 20.03
CA TRP A 113 5.96 4.87 19.98
C TRP A 113 4.59 4.48 20.54
N GLN A 114 4.52 3.45 21.39
CA GLN A 114 3.26 2.92 21.92
C GLN A 114 2.26 2.57 20.80
N SER A 115 2.79 2.15 19.63
CA SER A 115 1.98 1.82 18.46
C SER A 115 1.03 0.65 18.76
N GLU A 116 -0.05 0.52 18.00
CA GLU A 116 -0.96 -0.61 18.08
C GLU A 116 -0.36 -1.87 17.44
N LEU A 117 -0.84 -3.05 17.87
CA LEU A 117 -0.92 -4.19 16.97
C LEU A 117 -1.82 -3.76 15.83
N SER A 118 -1.30 -3.75 14.61
CA SER A 118 -2.01 -3.26 13.45
C SER A 118 -2.47 -4.43 12.59
N MET A 119 -3.78 -4.58 12.46
CA MET A 119 -4.38 -5.67 11.68
C MET A 119 -4.09 -5.49 10.19
N ILE A 120 -4.18 -4.26 9.70
CA ILE A 120 -3.87 -3.96 8.30
C ILE A 120 -2.38 -4.10 8.02
N ASP A 121 -1.48 -3.61 8.88
CA ASP A 121 -0.04 -3.70 8.59
C ASP A 121 0.48 -5.13 8.72
N THR A 122 -0.11 -5.92 9.63
CA THR A 122 0.12 -7.38 9.66
C THR A 122 -0.34 -8.02 8.37
N ALA A 123 -1.51 -7.66 7.85
CA ALA A 123 -1.98 -8.16 6.55
C ALA A 123 -1.01 -7.77 5.42
N LEU A 124 -0.55 -6.53 5.34
CA LEU A 124 0.40 -6.08 4.32
C LEU A 124 1.75 -6.81 4.41
N LEU A 125 2.27 -7.03 5.63
CA LEU A 125 3.45 -7.87 5.88
C LEU A 125 3.26 -9.28 5.30
N ILE A 126 2.14 -9.92 5.63
CA ILE A 126 1.85 -11.29 5.24
C ILE A 126 1.56 -11.40 3.74
N ALA A 127 0.91 -10.41 3.12
CA ALA A 127 0.73 -10.36 1.67
C ALA A 127 2.08 -10.34 0.92
N GLY A 128 3.06 -9.60 1.46
CA GLY A 128 4.43 -9.62 0.95
C GLY A 128 5.13 -10.96 1.14
N ALA A 129 4.97 -11.57 2.31
CA ALA A 129 5.49 -12.91 2.58
C ALA A 129 4.93 -13.95 1.60
N LEU A 130 3.60 -13.94 1.37
CA LEU A 130 2.92 -14.80 0.40
C LEU A 130 3.45 -14.56 -1.03
N THR A 131 3.62 -13.30 -1.42
CA THR A 131 4.19 -12.94 -2.74
C THR A 131 5.58 -13.55 -2.93
N ALA A 132 6.46 -13.41 -1.94
CA ALA A 132 7.80 -14.02 -1.97
C ALA A 132 7.71 -15.55 -2.04
N GLY A 133 6.85 -16.18 -1.23
CA GLY A 133 6.64 -17.63 -1.23
C GLY A 133 6.15 -18.19 -2.57
N GLN A 134 5.33 -17.44 -3.30
CA GLN A 134 4.83 -17.81 -4.63
C GLN A 134 5.90 -17.70 -5.72
N TYR A 135 6.92 -16.85 -5.54
CA TYR A 135 7.98 -16.61 -6.51
C TYR A 135 9.23 -17.48 -6.27
N PHE A 136 9.58 -17.69 -5.00
CA PHE A 136 10.74 -18.48 -4.59
C PHE A 136 10.39 -19.98 -4.43
N THR A 137 10.27 -20.67 -5.56
CA THR A 137 9.79 -22.06 -5.67
C THR A 137 10.85 -23.09 -6.10
N ALA A 138 12.12 -22.72 -6.21
CA ALA A 138 13.16 -23.66 -6.58
C ALA A 138 13.34 -24.76 -5.52
N ASP A 139 13.81 -25.93 -5.97
CA ASP A 139 14.14 -27.08 -5.13
C ASP A 139 15.52 -26.89 -4.46
N THR A 140 15.60 -25.89 -3.57
CA THR A 140 16.76 -25.59 -2.73
C THR A 140 16.34 -25.54 -1.27
N ALA A 141 17.31 -25.71 -0.35
CA ALA A 141 17.03 -25.67 1.08
C ALA A 141 16.51 -24.29 1.52
N GLU A 142 17.09 -23.21 0.99
CA GLU A 142 16.75 -21.83 1.36
C GLU A 142 15.37 -21.41 0.86
N GLU A 143 14.99 -21.78 -0.38
CA GLU A 143 13.66 -21.47 -0.90
C GLU A 143 12.58 -22.36 -0.27
N THR A 144 12.92 -23.60 0.09
CA THR A 144 12.02 -24.47 0.88
C THR A 144 11.76 -23.87 2.25
N GLU A 145 12.82 -23.45 2.97
CA GLU A 145 12.66 -22.77 4.25
C GLU A 145 11.84 -21.49 4.14
N LEU A 146 12.06 -20.67 3.11
CA LEU A 146 11.26 -19.47 2.87
C LEU A 146 9.77 -19.81 2.80
N ARG A 147 9.38 -20.82 2.00
CA ARG A 147 7.98 -21.23 1.85
C ARG A 147 7.40 -21.77 3.16
N ASP A 148 8.17 -22.53 3.93
CA ASP A 148 7.75 -23.05 5.24
C ASP A 148 7.53 -21.92 6.25
N LEU A 149 8.41 -20.90 6.25
CA LEU A 149 8.26 -19.71 7.08
C LEU A 149 7.02 -18.90 6.72
N VAL A 150 6.76 -18.73 5.42
CA VAL A 150 5.57 -18.03 4.92
C VAL A 150 4.28 -18.75 5.36
N ASP A 151 4.19 -20.07 5.15
CA ASP A 151 3.02 -20.87 5.56
C ASP A 151 2.80 -20.79 7.08
N PHE A 152 3.87 -20.94 7.87
CA PHE A 152 3.81 -20.82 9.32
C PHE A 152 3.28 -19.45 9.75
N LEU A 153 3.85 -18.35 9.23
CA LEU A 153 3.48 -17.01 9.62
C LEU A 153 2.03 -16.68 9.23
N TYR A 154 1.60 -17.07 8.04
CA TYR A 154 0.21 -16.88 7.60
C TYR A 154 -0.78 -17.63 8.51
N ARG A 155 -0.50 -18.90 8.82
CA ARG A 155 -1.36 -19.74 9.67
C ARG A 155 -1.35 -19.34 11.14
N ARG A 156 -0.32 -18.63 11.60
CA ARG A 156 -0.19 -18.15 12.99
C ARG A 156 -1.16 -17.03 13.31
N VAL A 157 -1.55 -16.22 12.32
CA VAL A 157 -2.40 -15.04 12.56
C VAL A 157 -3.79 -15.48 12.99
N ASP A 158 -4.20 -15.06 14.20
CA ASP A 158 -5.52 -15.36 14.76
C ASP A 158 -6.57 -14.35 14.26
N TRP A 159 -6.98 -14.45 13.00
CA TRP A 159 -7.91 -13.47 12.40
C TRP A 159 -9.25 -13.43 13.14
N LEU A 160 -9.73 -14.56 13.67
CA LEU A 160 -10.93 -14.60 14.49
C LEU A 160 -10.81 -13.72 15.76
N TRP A 161 -9.65 -13.76 16.45
CA TRP A 161 -9.41 -12.92 17.62
C TRP A 161 -9.52 -11.42 17.29
N SER A 162 -9.13 -11.01 16.08
CA SER A 162 -9.19 -9.60 15.66
C SER A 162 -10.60 -9.01 15.58
N GLN A 163 -11.65 -9.84 15.64
CA GLN A 163 -13.04 -9.36 15.66
C GLN A 163 -13.47 -8.81 17.02
N ASP A 164 -12.83 -9.21 18.12
CA ASP A 164 -13.28 -8.88 19.49
C ASP A 164 -14.76 -9.23 19.74
N GLY A 165 -15.25 -10.31 19.11
CA GLY A 165 -16.66 -10.68 19.12
C GLY A 165 -17.60 -9.74 18.35
N GLY A 166 -17.09 -8.68 17.73
CA GLY A 166 -17.81 -7.72 16.91
C GLY A 166 -18.09 -8.18 15.49
N GLY A 167 -18.85 -7.35 14.77
CA GLY A 167 -19.26 -7.60 13.40
C GLY A 167 -18.21 -7.26 12.34
N THR A 168 -17.11 -6.60 12.70
CA THR A 168 -16.00 -6.28 11.78
C THR A 168 -14.66 -6.60 12.43
N ILE A 169 -13.59 -6.66 11.64
CA ILE A 169 -12.22 -6.69 12.18
C ILE A 169 -11.96 -5.35 12.89
N ARG A 170 -11.29 -5.38 14.04
CA ARG A 170 -10.80 -4.16 14.72
C ARG A 170 -9.57 -3.62 14.00
N GLN A 171 -9.40 -2.31 13.97
CA GLN A 171 -8.23 -1.71 13.31
C GLN A 171 -6.93 -2.03 14.06
N GLY A 172 -6.98 -2.04 15.40
CA GLY A 172 -5.81 -2.32 16.21
C GLY A 172 -6.11 -2.70 17.65
N TRP A 173 -5.05 -3.07 18.37
CA TRP A 173 -5.08 -3.41 19.79
C TRP A 173 -3.82 -2.91 20.50
N LYS A 174 -3.95 -2.50 21.78
CA LYS A 174 -2.84 -2.08 22.62
C LYS A 174 -2.88 -2.81 23.98
N PRO A 175 -1.74 -3.22 24.55
CA PRO A 175 -1.67 -3.79 25.91
C PRO A 175 -2.31 -2.90 26.96
N GLU A 176 -2.20 -1.59 26.78
CA GLU A 176 -2.65 -0.60 27.75
C GLU A 176 -4.16 -0.44 27.77
N SER A 177 -4.85 -0.67 26.65
CA SER A 177 -6.26 -0.28 26.48
C SER A 177 -7.14 -1.35 25.81
N GLY A 178 -6.58 -2.47 25.38
CA GLY A 178 -7.30 -3.46 24.58
C GLY A 178 -7.50 -3.00 23.13
N PHE A 179 -8.58 -3.45 22.50
CA PHE A 179 -8.91 -3.07 21.13
C PHE A 179 -9.22 -1.59 21.01
N LEU A 180 -8.79 -0.98 19.90
CA LEU A 180 -9.19 0.38 19.55
C LEU A 180 -10.71 0.44 19.34
N HIS A 181 -11.31 1.57 19.71
CA HIS A 181 -12.77 1.71 19.71
C HIS A 181 -13.40 1.67 18.31
N TYR A 182 -12.62 1.91 17.26
CA TYR A 182 -13.08 1.98 15.88
C TYR A 182 -12.89 0.64 15.15
N GLY A 183 -13.94 0.22 14.44
CA GLY A 183 -13.86 -0.85 13.44
C GLY A 183 -13.55 -0.27 12.05
N TRP A 184 -13.54 -1.14 11.04
CA TRP A 184 -13.52 -0.68 9.64
C TRP A 184 -14.93 -0.23 9.21
N GLU A 185 -15.02 1.00 8.72
CA GLU A 185 -16.23 1.59 8.15
C GLU A 185 -15.89 2.27 6.82
N GLY A 186 -16.84 2.29 5.89
CA GLY A 186 -16.63 2.78 4.53
C GLY A 186 -15.71 1.87 3.71
N TYR A 187 -15.42 2.31 2.48
CA TYR A 187 -14.41 1.66 1.65
C TYR A 187 -13.01 2.04 2.15
N SER A 188 -12.14 1.05 2.30
CA SER A 188 -10.77 1.22 2.78
C SER A 188 -9.81 0.28 2.03
N GLU A 189 -8.53 0.39 2.34
CA GLU A 189 -7.45 -0.44 1.83
C GLU A 189 -7.54 -1.93 2.24
N ALA A 190 -8.56 -2.30 3.03
CA ALA A 190 -8.65 -3.56 3.76
C ALA A 190 -9.16 -4.78 2.95
N ILE A 191 -9.42 -4.69 1.64
CA ILE A 191 -9.84 -5.87 0.86
C ILE A 191 -8.83 -7.01 1.00
N VAL A 192 -7.53 -6.72 0.89
CA VAL A 192 -6.46 -7.72 1.07
C VAL A 192 -6.48 -8.35 2.46
N LEU A 193 -6.74 -7.55 3.50
CA LEU A 193 -6.90 -8.01 4.89
C LEU A 193 -8.07 -9.00 5.00
N TYR A 194 -9.25 -8.62 4.50
CA TYR A 194 -10.44 -9.47 4.56
C TYR A 194 -10.28 -10.74 3.72
N ALA A 195 -9.69 -10.65 2.52
CA ALA A 195 -9.39 -11.82 1.70
C ALA A 195 -8.50 -12.81 2.47
N MET A 196 -7.38 -12.35 3.05
CA MET A 196 -6.50 -13.22 3.83
C MET A 196 -7.17 -13.76 5.09
N ALA A 197 -7.94 -12.95 5.79
CA ALA A 197 -8.64 -13.35 7.00
C ALA A 197 -9.70 -14.43 6.74
N MET A 198 -10.44 -14.34 5.64
CA MET A 198 -11.42 -15.37 5.25
C MET A 198 -10.74 -16.61 4.66
N GLY A 199 -9.61 -16.44 3.98
CA GLY A 199 -8.82 -17.53 3.40
C GLY A 199 -8.07 -18.39 4.42
N SER A 200 -8.05 -17.99 5.70
CA SER A 200 -7.24 -18.65 6.72
C SER A 200 -7.76 -20.06 7.03
N PRO A 201 -6.92 -21.11 6.93
CA PRO A 201 -7.33 -22.46 7.26
C PRO A 201 -7.30 -22.76 8.77
N THR A 202 -6.77 -21.86 9.59
CA THR A 202 -6.55 -22.08 11.04
C THR A 202 -7.44 -21.19 11.89
N HIS A 203 -7.50 -19.89 11.59
CA HIS A 203 -8.21 -18.90 12.40
C HIS A 203 -9.05 -17.94 11.55
N PRO A 204 -9.93 -18.43 10.67
CA PRO A 204 -10.69 -17.54 9.80
C PRO A 204 -11.66 -16.66 10.58
N ILE A 205 -11.88 -15.44 10.09
CA ILE A 205 -12.99 -14.62 10.57
C ILE A 205 -14.33 -15.29 10.23
N LYS A 206 -15.37 -14.91 10.96
CA LYS A 206 -16.75 -15.33 10.63
C LYS A 206 -17.19 -14.73 9.30
N ALA A 207 -17.98 -15.47 8.53
CA ALA A 207 -18.38 -15.08 7.18
C ALA A 207 -19.23 -13.79 7.12
N ASP A 208 -20.01 -13.50 8.16
CA ASP A 208 -20.80 -12.27 8.29
C ASP A 208 -19.94 -11.01 8.47
N CYS A 209 -18.66 -11.16 8.82
CA CYS A 209 -17.74 -10.06 9.07
C CYS A 209 -17.48 -9.20 7.82
N TYR A 210 -17.34 -9.83 6.66
CA TYR A 210 -17.14 -9.11 5.39
C TYR A 210 -18.41 -8.34 5.00
N THR A 211 -19.57 -9.01 5.06
CA THR A 211 -20.87 -8.40 4.77
C THR A 211 -21.13 -7.18 5.65
N ALA A 212 -20.84 -7.28 6.95
CA ALA A 212 -21.00 -6.18 7.89
C ALA A 212 -20.11 -4.98 7.56
N TRP A 213 -18.86 -5.21 7.12
CA TRP A 213 -17.99 -4.13 6.65
C TRP A 213 -18.54 -3.51 5.35
N THR A 214 -18.82 -4.30 4.33
CA THR A 214 -19.31 -3.77 3.04
C THR A 214 -20.67 -3.08 3.14
N ALA A 215 -21.47 -3.36 4.17
CA ALA A 215 -22.73 -2.66 4.43
C ALA A 215 -22.54 -1.18 4.78
N THR A 216 -21.31 -0.78 5.16
CA THR A 216 -20.97 0.62 5.48
C THR A 216 -20.44 1.41 4.27
N TYR A 217 -20.34 0.76 3.11
CA TYR A 217 -19.89 1.38 1.88
C TYR A 217 -20.78 2.53 1.42
N GLN A 218 -20.17 3.57 0.87
CA GLN A 218 -20.85 4.75 0.34
C GLN A 218 -20.66 4.82 -1.16
N TRP A 219 -21.73 4.62 -1.92
CA TRP A 219 -21.74 4.81 -3.36
C TRP A 219 -22.17 6.25 -3.66
N GLU A 220 -21.31 7.00 -4.34
CA GLU A 220 -21.50 8.43 -4.60
C GLU A 220 -21.44 8.76 -6.09
N ASN A 221 -22.05 9.90 -6.44
CA ASN A 221 -21.86 10.53 -7.74
C ASN A 221 -21.07 11.84 -7.55
N LEU A 222 -19.80 11.84 -7.95
CA LEU A 222 -18.93 13.01 -7.86
C LEU A 222 -18.41 13.37 -9.25
N TYR A 223 -18.60 14.64 -9.63
CA TYR A 223 -18.17 15.18 -10.92
C TYR A 223 -18.63 14.37 -12.15
N GLY A 224 -19.81 13.73 -12.06
CA GLY A 224 -20.36 12.91 -13.14
C GLY A 224 -19.88 11.45 -13.15
N HIS A 225 -19.16 11.01 -12.11
CA HIS A 225 -18.71 9.63 -11.94
C HIS A 225 -19.43 8.97 -10.76
N ASP A 226 -20.10 7.85 -11.02
CA ASP A 226 -20.61 6.94 -9.99
C ASP A 226 -19.48 6.03 -9.50
N TYR A 227 -19.18 6.05 -8.20
CA TYR A 227 -18.13 5.21 -7.63
C TYR A 227 -18.32 4.94 -6.13
N LEU A 228 -17.64 3.92 -5.63
CA LEU A 228 -17.47 3.61 -4.23
C LEU A 228 -16.45 4.57 -3.62
N TYR A 229 -16.94 5.45 -2.75
CA TYR A 229 -16.21 6.57 -2.19
C TYR A 229 -15.16 6.15 -1.16
N ALA A 230 -13.95 6.66 -1.36
CA ALA A 230 -12.96 6.87 -0.32
C ALA A 230 -12.10 8.08 -0.72
N GLY A 231 -11.84 8.99 0.22
CA GLY A 231 -11.17 10.25 -0.09
C GLY A 231 -9.71 10.09 -0.52
N PRO A 232 -8.85 9.46 0.30
CA PRO A 232 -7.45 9.28 -0.02
C PRO A 232 -7.21 8.25 -1.12
N LEU A 233 -6.31 8.55 -2.06
CA LEU A 233 -6.09 7.70 -3.22
C LEU A 233 -5.47 6.32 -2.87
N PHE A 234 -4.66 6.22 -1.81
CA PHE A 234 -4.05 4.94 -1.40
C PHE A 234 -5.08 3.84 -1.10
N VAL A 235 -6.28 4.21 -0.63
CA VAL A 235 -7.39 3.26 -0.38
C VAL A 235 -7.76 2.51 -1.66
N HIS A 236 -7.74 3.21 -2.79
CA HIS A 236 -8.03 2.66 -4.11
C HIS A 236 -6.82 1.93 -4.74
N GLN A 237 -5.69 1.81 -4.04
CA GLN A 237 -4.42 1.33 -4.59
C GLN A 237 -3.82 0.16 -3.82
N PHE A 238 -3.81 0.21 -2.49
CA PHE A 238 -3.03 -0.72 -1.68
C PHE A 238 -3.48 -2.17 -1.86
N SER A 239 -4.78 -2.45 -1.77
CA SER A 239 -5.27 -3.81 -2.05
C SER A 239 -4.98 -4.27 -3.49
N HIS A 240 -5.02 -3.35 -4.46
CA HIS A 240 -4.64 -3.64 -5.86
C HIS A 240 -3.15 -3.93 -6.04
N ALA A 241 -2.28 -3.58 -5.09
CA ALA A 241 -0.87 -3.92 -5.21
C ALA A 241 -0.63 -5.44 -5.20
N TRP A 242 -1.46 -6.18 -4.45
CA TRP A 242 -1.39 -7.64 -4.34
C TRP A 242 -2.54 -8.38 -5.03
N VAL A 243 -3.76 -7.87 -4.94
CA VAL A 243 -4.95 -8.55 -5.45
C VAL A 243 -5.33 -7.97 -6.80
N ASP A 244 -5.40 -8.83 -7.81
CA ASP A 244 -5.90 -8.41 -9.12
C ASP A 244 -7.42 -8.32 -9.08
N LEU A 245 -7.96 -7.13 -8.82
CA LEU A 245 -9.41 -6.95 -8.70
C LEU A 245 -10.12 -6.70 -10.04
N ARG A 246 -9.42 -6.86 -11.18
CA ARG A 246 -10.01 -6.69 -12.51
C ARG A 246 -11.01 -7.79 -12.82
N GLY A 247 -12.24 -7.40 -13.15
CA GLY A 247 -13.30 -8.31 -13.59
C GLY A 247 -13.82 -9.26 -12.51
N ILE A 248 -13.36 -9.14 -11.25
CA ILE A 248 -13.93 -9.84 -10.11
C ILE A 248 -14.77 -8.89 -9.27
N ARG A 249 -15.93 -9.36 -8.83
CA ARG A 249 -16.94 -8.53 -8.17
C ARG A 249 -17.49 -9.28 -6.98
N ASP A 250 -17.58 -8.62 -5.84
CA ASP A 250 -18.33 -9.09 -4.67
C ASP A 250 -19.82 -8.74 -4.80
N PRO A 251 -20.69 -9.07 -3.83
CA PRO A 251 -22.12 -8.76 -3.91
C PRO A 251 -22.41 -7.27 -4.13
N PHE A 252 -21.70 -6.38 -3.44
CA PHE A 252 -21.91 -4.93 -3.57
C PHE A 252 -21.57 -4.44 -4.97
N MET A 253 -20.39 -4.80 -5.49
CA MET A 253 -19.95 -4.36 -6.82
C MET A 253 -20.79 -4.97 -7.95
N ARG A 254 -21.33 -6.18 -7.76
CA ARG A 254 -22.32 -6.74 -8.70
C ARG A 254 -23.61 -5.93 -8.74
N GLU A 255 -24.14 -5.49 -7.60
CA GLU A 255 -25.32 -4.62 -7.54
C GLU A 255 -25.08 -3.31 -8.32
N LYS A 256 -23.89 -2.73 -8.20
CA LYS A 256 -23.51 -1.49 -8.90
C LYS A 256 -23.06 -1.71 -10.35
N ASN A 257 -23.04 -2.95 -10.83
CA ASN A 257 -22.51 -3.33 -12.13
C ASN A 257 -21.09 -2.76 -12.42
N SER A 258 -20.25 -2.72 -11.39
CA SER A 258 -18.86 -2.25 -11.46
C SER A 258 -17.91 -3.31 -10.92
N ASP A 259 -16.60 -3.09 -11.03
CA ASP A 259 -15.59 -3.80 -10.24
C ASP A 259 -14.65 -2.79 -9.58
N TYR A 260 -13.81 -3.27 -8.65
CA TYR A 260 -12.93 -2.39 -7.89
C TYR A 260 -11.83 -1.75 -8.75
N PHE A 261 -11.48 -2.32 -9.91
CA PHE A 261 -10.49 -1.73 -10.81
C PHE A 261 -11.07 -0.55 -11.57
N GLU A 262 -12.27 -0.71 -12.12
CA GLU A 262 -13.02 0.38 -12.75
C GLU A 262 -13.39 1.46 -11.73
N ASN A 263 -13.65 1.08 -10.47
CA ASN A 263 -13.84 2.01 -9.35
C ASN A 263 -12.59 2.86 -9.08
N SER A 264 -11.43 2.23 -8.96
CA SER A 264 -10.15 2.93 -8.77
C SER A 264 -9.83 3.84 -9.96
N ARG A 265 -10.19 3.42 -11.18
CA ARG A 265 -10.11 4.30 -12.36
C ARG A 265 -10.99 5.54 -12.19
N ALA A 266 -12.25 5.40 -11.77
CA ALA A 266 -13.13 6.54 -11.50
C ALA A 266 -12.56 7.48 -10.42
N ALA A 267 -11.95 6.94 -9.36
CA ALA A 267 -11.29 7.73 -8.32
C ALA A 267 -10.15 8.61 -8.88
N VAL A 268 -9.38 8.12 -9.85
CA VAL A 268 -8.35 8.92 -10.55
C VAL A 268 -8.96 10.11 -11.30
N TYR A 269 -10.05 9.89 -12.04
CA TYR A 269 -10.74 10.99 -12.73
C TYR A 269 -11.29 12.03 -11.76
N ILE A 270 -11.84 11.60 -10.62
CA ILE A 270 -12.35 12.47 -9.56
C ILE A 270 -11.22 13.30 -8.93
N GLN A 271 -10.09 12.69 -8.60
CA GLN A 271 -8.90 13.36 -8.05
C GLN A 271 -8.37 14.44 -9.00
N ARG A 272 -8.23 14.10 -10.30
CA ARG A 272 -7.83 15.04 -11.34
C ARG A 272 -8.84 16.17 -11.51
N ARG A 273 -10.14 15.88 -11.43
CA ARG A 273 -11.18 16.90 -11.58
C ARG A 273 -11.25 17.84 -10.37
N TYR A 274 -11.09 17.33 -9.16
CA TYR A 274 -11.06 18.13 -7.93
C TYR A 274 -9.93 19.19 -7.98
N THR A 275 -8.73 18.76 -8.34
CA THR A 275 -7.55 19.63 -8.48
C THR A 275 -7.65 20.59 -9.67
N GLN A 276 -8.30 20.18 -10.77
CA GLN A 276 -8.64 21.09 -11.86
C GLN A 276 -9.62 22.19 -11.44
N LEU A 277 -10.58 21.89 -10.55
CA LEU A 277 -11.50 22.88 -9.99
C LEU A 277 -10.81 23.77 -8.94
N ASN A 278 -9.85 23.21 -8.21
CA ASN A 278 -9.05 23.89 -7.19
C ASN A 278 -9.89 24.75 -6.22
N PRO A 279 -10.82 24.15 -5.45
CA PRO A 279 -11.79 24.89 -4.64
C PRO A 279 -11.17 25.75 -3.54
N HIS A 280 -9.89 25.50 -3.20
CA HIS A 280 -9.13 26.20 -2.18
C HIS A 280 -8.01 27.08 -2.77
N GLU A 281 -7.97 27.25 -4.10
CA GLU A 281 -7.01 28.12 -4.80
C GLU A 281 -5.53 27.80 -4.48
N PHE A 282 -5.20 26.53 -4.21
CA PHE A 282 -3.84 26.09 -3.95
C PHE A 282 -2.94 26.28 -5.19
N VAL A 283 -1.68 26.64 -4.96
CA VAL A 283 -0.69 26.81 -6.03
C VAL A 283 -0.40 25.45 -6.66
N GLY A 284 -0.42 25.41 -7.99
CA GLY A 284 -0.01 24.25 -8.77
C GLY A 284 -1.13 23.27 -9.09
N TYR A 285 -2.21 23.22 -8.30
CA TYR A 285 -3.37 22.37 -8.54
C TYR A 285 -3.98 22.68 -9.91
N ASP A 286 -4.03 21.67 -10.76
CA ASP A 286 -4.69 21.68 -12.05
C ASP A 286 -4.88 20.25 -12.56
N GLU A 287 -5.34 20.11 -13.81
CA GLU A 287 -5.56 18.82 -14.45
C GLU A 287 -4.29 17.96 -14.63
N ASN A 288 -3.11 18.55 -14.44
CA ASN A 288 -1.79 17.94 -14.57
C ASN A 288 -0.99 17.98 -13.26
N CYS A 289 -1.60 18.39 -12.14
CA CYS A 289 -1.04 18.38 -10.79
C CYS A 289 -2.10 17.90 -9.79
N TRP A 290 -2.12 16.61 -9.52
CA TRP A 290 -3.12 15.98 -8.67
C TRP A 290 -2.51 14.86 -7.82
N GLY A 291 -3.32 14.18 -7.01
CA GLY A 291 -2.86 13.05 -6.19
C GLY A 291 -2.89 13.35 -4.70
N LEU A 292 -4.10 13.49 -4.15
CA LEU A 292 -4.30 13.60 -2.70
C LEU A 292 -4.38 12.19 -2.11
N SER A 293 -3.43 11.90 -1.22
CA SER A 293 -3.30 10.61 -0.54
C SER A 293 -2.66 10.79 0.83
N ALA A 294 -2.59 9.71 1.61
CA ALA A 294 -1.76 9.69 2.82
C ALA A 294 -0.30 9.97 2.47
N CYS A 295 0.25 11.03 3.04
CA CYS A 295 1.65 11.41 2.85
C CYS A 295 2.13 12.38 3.93
N ASP A 296 3.44 12.54 4.02
CA ASP A 296 4.09 13.61 4.77
C ASP A 296 3.71 14.98 4.22
N GLY A 297 3.85 16.02 5.03
CA GLY A 297 3.51 17.38 4.63
C GLY A 297 4.13 18.41 5.56
N PRO A 298 4.06 19.69 5.19
CA PRO A 298 4.53 20.74 6.06
C PRO A 298 3.66 20.84 7.33
N THR A 299 4.22 21.40 8.40
CA THR A 299 3.49 21.68 9.66
C THR A 299 3.28 23.18 9.84
N ASP A 300 2.34 23.57 10.71
CA ASP A 300 2.06 24.98 11.00
C ASP A 300 3.32 25.76 11.47
N ASP A 301 4.26 25.08 12.14
CA ASP A 301 5.54 25.68 12.57
C ASP A 301 6.49 26.04 11.41
N GLN A 302 6.22 25.54 10.20
CA GLN A 302 7.02 25.78 8.99
C GLN A 302 6.41 26.87 8.10
N ALA A 303 5.27 27.44 8.50
CA ALA A 303 4.52 28.40 7.71
C ALA A 303 4.70 29.84 8.20
N ASP A 304 5.68 30.56 7.63
CA ASP A 304 5.69 32.03 7.68
C ASP A 304 4.73 32.66 6.65
N THR A 305 4.17 31.86 5.72
CA THR A 305 3.61 32.34 4.45
C THR A 305 2.24 31.76 4.05
N VAL A 306 1.63 30.89 4.85
CA VAL A 306 0.32 30.28 4.52
C VAL A 306 -0.82 31.20 4.96
N SER A 307 -1.87 31.29 4.14
CA SER A 307 -3.12 31.97 4.52
C SER A 307 -3.62 31.44 5.86
N PRO A 308 -4.05 32.30 6.81
CA PRO A 308 -4.57 31.86 8.11
C PRO A 308 -5.78 30.91 8.02
N ASP A 309 -6.39 30.79 6.84
CA ASP A 309 -7.53 29.92 6.57
C ASP A 309 -7.13 28.47 6.20
N HIS A 310 -5.85 28.20 5.90
CA HIS A 310 -5.38 26.87 5.46
C HIS A 310 -4.47 26.23 6.51
N ARG A 311 -5.03 25.29 7.27
CA ARG A 311 -4.28 24.50 8.27
C ARG A 311 -3.34 23.51 7.59
N LEU A 312 -2.10 23.40 8.09
CA LEU A 312 -1.14 22.39 7.64
C LEU A 312 -1.16 21.17 8.55
N PHE A 313 -1.19 19.97 7.98
CA PHE A 313 -1.48 18.76 8.75
C PHE A 313 -0.25 17.93 9.14
N GLY A 314 0.95 18.23 8.62
CA GLY A 314 2.07 17.30 8.72
C GLY A 314 1.77 16.01 7.94
N TYR A 315 2.01 14.85 8.55
CA TYR A 315 1.58 13.57 7.99
C TYR A 315 0.07 13.39 8.12
N ALA A 316 -0.64 13.24 7.01
CA ALA A 316 -2.10 13.12 7.00
C ALA A 316 -2.65 12.34 5.80
N GLY A 317 -3.77 11.64 6.02
CA GLY A 317 -4.58 10.98 4.99
C GLY A 317 -5.37 11.98 4.15
N ARG A 318 -4.70 12.70 3.24
CA ARG A 318 -5.34 13.70 2.38
C ARG A 318 -6.26 13.05 1.36
N GLY A 319 -7.40 13.68 1.06
CA GLY A 319 -8.42 13.04 0.23
C GLY A 319 -9.51 13.98 -0.29
N VAL A 320 -10.11 13.60 -1.41
CA VAL A 320 -11.10 14.42 -2.12
C VAL A 320 -12.53 13.89 -1.94
N PRO A 321 -13.57 14.75 -1.99
CA PRO A 321 -13.54 16.18 -1.77
C PRO A 321 -13.73 16.53 -0.27
N TYR A 322 -14.01 15.54 0.58
CA TYR A 322 -14.39 15.76 1.99
C TYR A 322 -13.26 15.48 2.99
N GLY A 323 -12.08 15.07 2.51
CA GLY A 323 -10.92 14.79 3.37
C GLY A 323 -10.08 16.02 3.67
N PRO A 324 -9.02 15.88 4.50
CA PRO A 324 -8.03 16.92 4.67
C PRO A 324 -7.39 17.29 3.32
N ASP A 325 -7.27 18.59 3.06
CA ASP A 325 -6.53 19.17 1.93
C ASP A 325 -5.83 20.44 2.40
N ASP A 326 -4.50 20.45 2.30
CA ASP A 326 -3.63 21.59 2.63
C ASP A 326 -2.75 21.99 1.44
N GLY A 327 -3.09 21.53 0.23
CA GLY A 327 -2.31 21.77 -0.99
C GLY A 327 -1.13 20.83 -1.19
N THR A 328 -0.91 19.86 -0.29
CA THR A 328 0.18 18.88 -0.42
C THR A 328 -0.24 17.69 -1.29
N LEU A 329 0.57 17.36 -2.29
CA LEU A 329 0.34 16.28 -3.23
C LEU A 329 1.35 15.14 -3.05
N SER A 330 0.90 13.92 -3.29
CA SER A 330 1.73 12.70 -3.36
C SER A 330 1.91 12.26 -4.80
N ALA A 331 3.07 12.57 -5.37
CA ALA A 331 3.44 12.07 -6.70
C ALA A 331 3.60 10.55 -6.77
N PRO A 332 4.08 9.84 -5.72
CA PRO A 332 4.00 8.38 -5.65
C PRO A 332 2.58 7.83 -5.83
N ALA A 333 1.56 8.47 -5.24
CA ALA A 333 0.17 8.06 -5.44
C ALA A 333 -0.33 8.28 -6.88
N VAL A 334 0.17 9.30 -7.59
CA VAL A 334 -0.11 9.45 -9.03
C VAL A 334 0.50 8.29 -9.82
N LEU A 335 1.78 7.99 -9.62
CA LEU A 335 2.43 6.84 -10.28
C LEU A 335 1.77 5.50 -9.95
N ALA A 336 1.34 5.31 -8.71
CA ALA A 336 0.63 4.09 -8.29
C ALA A 336 -0.72 3.91 -9.01
N SER A 337 -1.23 4.95 -9.68
CA SER A 337 -2.46 4.89 -10.48
C SER A 337 -2.24 4.44 -11.92
N LEU A 338 -0.99 4.14 -12.31
CA LEU A 338 -0.61 3.79 -13.68
C LEU A 338 -1.44 2.63 -14.28
N PRO A 339 -1.78 1.56 -13.54
CA PRO A 339 -2.64 0.53 -14.11
C PRO A 339 -4.04 1.00 -14.48
N PHE A 340 -4.57 2.02 -13.80
CA PHE A 340 -5.97 2.45 -13.96
C PHE A 340 -6.16 3.49 -15.06
N ALA A 341 -5.24 4.43 -15.20
CA ALA A 341 -5.32 5.55 -16.14
C ALA A 341 -3.93 6.00 -16.63
N PRO A 342 -3.22 5.16 -17.41
CA PRO A 342 -1.81 5.39 -17.72
C PRO A 342 -1.55 6.71 -18.43
N GLU A 343 -2.44 7.14 -19.33
CA GLU A 343 -2.28 8.38 -20.07
C GLU A 343 -2.31 9.60 -19.13
N LEU A 344 -3.25 9.63 -18.18
CA LEU A 344 -3.38 10.72 -17.22
C LEU A 344 -2.20 10.76 -16.24
N VAL A 345 -1.71 9.59 -15.83
CA VAL A 345 -0.55 9.47 -14.95
C VAL A 345 0.70 9.99 -15.64
N MET A 346 0.98 9.56 -16.87
CA MET A 346 2.18 9.98 -17.58
C MET A 346 2.16 11.48 -17.91
N GLU A 347 1.01 12.02 -18.28
CA GLU A 347 0.85 13.47 -18.50
C GLU A 347 1.10 14.26 -17.21
N ALA A 348 0.49 13.86 -16.09
CA ALA A 348 0.67 14.53 -14.81
C ALA A 348 2.13 14.46 -14.34
N MET A 349 2.77 13.29 -14.40
CA MET A 349 4.15 13.12 -13.96
C MET A 349 5.13 13.96 -14.78
N ARG A 350 4.97 14.04 -16.10
CA ARG A 350 5.81 14.91 -16.94
C ARG A 350 5.65 16.37 -16.56
N ASN A 351 4.41 16.84 -16.39
CA ASN A 351 4.12 18.22 -16.03
C ASN A 351 4.61 18.58 -14.62
N MET A 352 4.43 17.69 -13.64
CA MET A 352 4.96 17.87 -12.29
C MET A 352 6.48 17.98 -12.31
N LEU A 353 7.17 17.06 -12.99
CA LEU A 353 8.63 17.06 -13.06
C LEU A 353 9.20 18.26 -13.84
N MET A 354 8.46 18.80 -14.82
CA MET A 354 8.83 20.04 -15.52
C MET A 354 8.64 21.28 -14.64
N ARG A 355 7.51 21.37 -13.92
CA ARG A 355 7.18 22.52 -13.06
C ARG A 355 7.99 22.52 -11.76
N TYR A 356 8.22 21.35 -11.20
CA TYR A 356 8.79 21.13 -9.88
C TYR A 356 9.92 20.07 -9.94
N PRO A 357 11.02 20.33 -10.66
CA PRO A 357 12.14 19.39 -10.75
C PRO A 357 12.79 19.05 -9.39
N GLN A 358 12.55 19.87 -8.36
CA GLN A 358 13.00 19.69 -6.98
C GLN A 358 12.39 18.44 -6.32
N MET A 359 11.28 17.92 -6.85
CA MET A 359 10.70 16.65 -6.40
C MET A 359 11.61 15.44 -6.66
N MET A 360 12.63 15.59 -7.52
CA MET A 360 13.67 14.59 -7.74
C MET A 360 14.87 14.89 -6.85
N VAL A 361 14.95 14.22 -5.71
CA VAL A 361 16.10 14.28 -4.80
C VAL A 361 16.93 13.01 -5.03
N ASP A 362 18.21 13.15 -5.34
CA ASP A 362 19.13 12.02 -5.63
C ASP A 362 18.59 10.99 -6.64
N ASN A 363 17.89 11.46 -7.67
CA ASN A 363 17.19 10.67 -8.70
C ASN A 363 16.01 9.81 -8.21
N ARG A 364 15.55 10.00 -6.97
CA ARG A 364 14.34 9.39 -6.43
C ARG A 364 13.24 10.43 -6.27
N LEU A 365 12.01 10.00 -6.55
CA LEU A 365 10.83 10.84 -6.36
C LEU A 365 10.56 11.01 -4.86
N ALA A 366 10.43 12.27 -4.42
CA ALA A 366 10.03 12.61 -3.07
C ALA A 366 8.64 12.05 -2.74
N SER A 367 8.40 11.76 -1.45
CA SER A 367 7.11 11.24 -0.97
C SER A 367 5.95 12.20 -1.19
N SER A 368 6.21 13.50 -1.08
CA SER A 368 5.23 14.56 -1.31
C SER A 368 5.88 15.91 -1.53
N PHE A 369 5.08 16.85 -2.03
CA PHE A 369 5.47 18.24 -2.23
C PHE A 369 4.26 19.17 -2.06
N ASN A 370 4.50 20.43 -1.72
CA ASN A 370 3.46 21.45 -1.58
C ASN A 370 3.95 22.78 -2.19
N PRO A 371 3.49 23.14 -3.41
CA PRO A 371 3.84 24.41 -4.04
C PRO A 371 3.24 25.64 -3.36
N SER A 372 2.21 25.48 -2.52
CA SER A 372 1.58 26.57 -1.77
C SER A 372 2.38 27.00 -0.55
N VAL A 373 3.35 26.19 -0.12
CA VAL A 373 4.24 26.47 1.02
C VAL A 373 5.67 26.65 0.48
N PRO A 374 6.08 27.87 0.10
CA PRO A 374 7.42 28.09 -0.42
C PRO A 374 8.48 28.07 0.69
N VAL A 375 9.55 27.31 0.47
CA VAL A 375 10.78 27.29 1.29
C VAL A 375 11.91 27.83 0.41
N ASP A 376 12.52 28.95 0.77
CA ASP A 376 13.57 29.64 -0.01
C ASP A 376 13.17 29.89 -1.49
N GLY A 377 11.89 30.20 -1.73
CA GLY A 377 11.35 30.45 -3.06
C GLY A 377 11.14 29.19 -3.92
N GLN A 378 11.23 28.00 -3.34
CA GLN A 378 10.97 26.70 -3.96
C GLN A 378 9.76 26.03 -3.29
N PRO A 379 9.04 25.12 -3.97
CA PRO A 379 7.99 24.34 -3.31
C PRO A 379 8.56 23.58 -2.11
N TRP A 380 7.78 23.43 -1.04
CA TRP A 380 8.12 22.51 0.05
C TRP A 380 8.20 21.09 -0.52
N ILE A 381 9.28 20.37 -0.22
CA ILE A 381 9.50 18.97 -0.60
C ILE A 381 9.69 18.16 0.68
N SER A 382 9.10 16.96 0.76
CA SER A 382 9.30 16.09 1.92
C SER A 382 10.79 15.81 2.13
N ASN A 383 11.24 15.98 3.38
CA ASN A 383 12.65 15.80 3.78
C ASN A 383 13.11 14.33 3.77
N GLY A 384 12.20 13.36 3.59
CA GLY A 384 12.54 11.95 3.55
C GLY A 384 11.62 11.17 2.61
N TYR A 385 12.05 9.96 2.27
CA TYR A 385 11.22 9.01 1.53
C TYR A 385 10.56 8.06 2.50
N TYR A 386 9.30 7.71 2.23
CA TYR A 386 8.53 6.74 2.99
C TYR A 386 8.48 5.40 2.25
N GLY A 387 8.69 4.30 2.96
CA GLY A 387 8.80 2.97 2.35
C GLY A 387 7.52 2.50 1.68
N LEU A 388 6.34 2.90 2.19
CA LEU A 388 5.06 2.59 1.57
C LEU A 388 4.93 3.26 0.19
N ASP A 389 5.32 4.54 0.09
CA ASP A 389 5.30 5.30 -1.17
C ASP A 389 6.24 4.68 -2.21
N GLN A 390 7.45 4.31 -1.79
CA GLN A 390 8.41 3.70 -2.70
C GLN A 390 7.98 2.29 -3.12
N GLY A 391 7.45 1.50 -2.17
CA GLY A 391 6.94 0.17 -2.43
C GLY A 391 5.78 0.15 -3.41
N ILE A 392 4.77 1.01 -3.20
CA ILE A 392 3.61 1.06 -4.09
C ILE A 392 4.00 1.50 -5.51
N VAL A 393 4.97 2.41 -5.66
CA VAL A 393 5.52 2.79 -6.96
C VAL A 393 6.16 1.59 -7.66
N VAL A 394 7.03 0.84 -6.98
CA VAL A 394 7.70 -0.32 -7.55
C VAL A 394 6.68 -1.37 -8.01
N MET A 395 5.72 -1.69 -7.13
CA MET A 395 4.72 -2.74 -7.37
C MET A 395 3.74 -2.37 -8.47
N MET A 396 3.18 -1.15 -8.46
CA MET A 396 2.15 -0.76 -9.42
C MET A 396 2.70 -0.49 -10.81
N ILE A 397 3.95 0.00 -10.94
CA ILE A 397 4.63 0.05 -12.23
C ILE A 397 4.84 -1.38 -12.78
N GLU A 398 5.25 -2.33 -11.94
CA GLU A 398 5.41 -3.71 -12.40
C GLU A 398 4.09 -4.37 -12.78
N ASN A 399 3.04 -4.15 -11.99
CA ASN A 399 1.71 -4.67 -12.30
C ASN A 399 1.15 -4.09 -13.60
N HIS A 400 1.42 -2.82 -13.89
CA HIS A 400 1.10 -2.22 -15.19
C HIS A 400 1.88 -2.88 -16.34
N ARG A 401 3.19 -3.10 -16.17
CA ARG A 401 4.08 -3.62 -17.22
C ARG A 401 3.87 -5.10 -17.53
N SER A 402 3.79 -5.93 -16.51
CA SER A 402 3.79 -7.39 -16.64
C SER A 402 2.67 -8.07 -15.85
N GLY A 403 2.13 -7.40 -14.83
CA GLY A 403 1.19 -8.02 -13.91
C GLY A 403 1.84 -9.06 -12.99
N LEU A 404 3.16 -9.00 -12.77
CA LEU A 404 3.91 -10.04 -12.04
C LEU A 404 3.30 -10.37 -10.67
N ILE A 405 3.06 -9.36 -9.82
CA ILE A 405 2.54 -9.60 -8.47
C ILE A 405 1.13 -10.17 -8.54
N TRP A 406 0.30 -9.62 -9.42
CA TRP A 406 -1.03 -10.16 -9.68
C TRP A 406 -1.02 -11.63 -10.11
N GLN A 407 -0.14 -12.04 -11.01
CA GLN A 407 -0.03 -13.43 -11.43
C GLN A 407 0.37 -14.34 -10.27
N LEU A 408 1.37 -13.94 -9.48
CA LEU A 408 1.81 -14.70 -8.31
C LEU A 408 0.68 -14.90 -7.29
N MET A 409 -0.05 -13.83 -6.99
CA MET A 409 -1.10 -13.83 -5.98
C MET A 409 -2.41 -14.49 -6.44
N ARG A 410 -2.71 -14.49 -7.75
CA ARG A 410 -3.79 -15.30 -8.33
C ARG A 410 -3.59 -16.80 -8.11
N SER A 411 -2.33 -17.24 -8.13
CA SER A 411 -1.96 -18.64 -7.86
C SER A 411 -1.91 -18.98 -6.37
N ASN A 412 -2.12 -18.01 -5.47
CA ASN A 412 -2.10 -18.26 -4.04
C ASN A 412 -3.48 -18.77 -3.56
N PRO A 413 -3.57 -19.99 -3.00
CA PRO A 413 -4.85 -20.58 -2.63
C PRO A 413 -5.57 -19.79 -1.52
N TYR A 414 -4.84 -19.21 -0.56
CA TYR A 414 -5.43 -18.45 0.53
C TYR A 414 -6.17 -17.21 0.05
N ILE A 415 -5.58 -16.48 -0.90
CA ILE A 415 -6.22 -15.30 -1.51
C ILE A 415 -7.46 -15.72 -2.31
N GLY A 416 -7.32 -16.74 -3.17
CA GLY A 416 -8.43 -17.21 -3.99
C GLY A 416 -9.61 -17.71 -3.16
N ASP A 417 -9.35 -18.52 -2.12
CA ASP A 417 -10.38 -19.07 -1.25
C ASP A 417 -11.04 -18.00 -0.39
N GLY A 418 -10.25 -17.05 0.12
CA GLY A 418 -10.74 -15.92 0.87
C GLY A 418 -11.67 -15.01 0.06
N LEU A 419 -11.28 -14.67 -1.17
CA LEU A 419 -12.12 -13.89 -2.09
C LEU A 419 -13.43 -14.61 -2.41
N ARG A 420 -13.39 -15.92 -2.70
CA ARG A 420 -14.60 -16.71 -2.94
C ARG A 420 -15.51 -16.74 -1.71
N GLN A 421 -14.95 -16.88 -0.52
CA GLN A 421 -15.71 -16.85 0.73
C GLN A 421 -16.32 -15.46 1.01
N ALA A 422 -15.64 -14.38 0.61
CA ALA A 422 -16.18 -13.01 0.61
C ALA A 422 -17.26 -12.79 -0.48
N GLY A 423 -17.55 -13.81 -1.28
CA GLY A 423 -18.57 -13.77 -2.33
C GLY A 423 -18.09 -13.10 -3.62
N PHE A 424 -16.78 -12.97 -3.85
CA PHE A 424 -16.25 -12.52 -5.13
C PHE A 424 -16.43 -13.58 -6.21
N GLU A 425 -16.84 -13.14 -7.39
CA GLU A 425 -17.06 -13.97 -8.57
C GLU A 425 -16.61 -13.22 -9.83
N GLY A 426 -16.42 -13.95 -10.94
CA GLY A 426 -16.00 -13.38 -12.23
C GLY A 426 -14.49 -13.44 -12.45
N GLY A 427 -14.06 -12.87 -13.57
CA GLY A 427 -12.65 -12.75 -13.95
C GLY A 427 -11.84 -14.03 -13.75
N TRP A 428 -10.70 -13.90 -13.07
CA TRP A 428 -9.77 -15.01 -12.81
C TRP A 428 -10.24 -15.97 -11.71
N LEU A 429 -11.31 -15.67 -10.98
CA LEU A 429 -11.88 -16.55 -9.96
C LEU A 429 -12.84 -17.60 -10.54
N GLN A 430 -13.23 -17.47 -11.81
CA GLN A 430 -14.05 -18.48 -12.49
C GLN A 430 -13.31 -19.83 -12.54
N PRO A 431 -14.00 -20.95 -12.29
CA PRO A 431 -13.44 -22.26 -12.59
C PRO A 431 -13.07 -22.28 -14.06
N SER A 432 -11.83 -22.64 -14.38
CA SER A 432 -11.45 -22.94 -15.77
C SER A 432 -12.47 -23.92 -16.32
N ALA A 433 -13.13 -23.54 -17.43
CA ALA A 433 -14.09 -24.41 -18.08
C ALA A 433 -13.42 -25.78 -18.29
N PRO A 434 -14.10 -26.91 -18.00
CA PRO A 434 -13.50 -28.21 -18.22
C PRO A 434 -13.04 -28.30 -19.67
N GLU A 435 -11.73 -28.51 -19.88
CA GLU A 435 -11.19 -28.82 -21.20
C GLU A 435 -11.85 -30.13 -21.68
N GLY A 436 -12.86 -30.01 -22.54
CA GLY A 436 -13.41 -31.13 -23.28
C GLY A 436 -14.92 -31.07 -23.49
N ALA A 437 -15.34 -30.58 -24.65
CA ALA A 437 -16.26 -31.28 -25.55
C ALA A 437 -16.52 -30.42 -26.80
N HIS A 438 -15.72 -30.59 -27.85
CA HIS A 438 -16.17 -30.77 -29.24
C HIS A 438 -15.04 -31.30 -30.11
#